data_AF-A0AAN6Z9R3-F1
#
_entry.id   AF-A0AAN6Z9R3-F1
#
_cell.length_a   1.000
_cell.length_b   1.000
_cell.length_c   1.000
_cell.angle_alpha   90.00
_cell.angle_beta   90.00
_cell.angle_gamma   90.00
#
_symmetry.space_group_name_H-M   'P 1'
#
loop_
_entity.id
_entity.type
_entity.pdbx_description
1 polymer ?
#
loop_
_entity_poly.entity_id
_entity_poly.type
_entity_poly.pdbx_seq_one_letter_code
_entity_poly.pdbx_strand_id
1 'polypeptide(L)'
;MAIISASPVKKAQNKHSTPRKRNRIFARYESGVLASEVAKKEGVSEAYVRGVVKRFPYQDYGVSKPGRGRLTKLDDRDKRRILRSRITLLRYLRS
;
A
#
# COMPACT_ATOMS: atom_id res chain seq x y z
N MET A 1 6.65 45.46 -14.43
CA MET A 1 7.00 44.05 -14.69
C MET A 1 6.32 43.19 -13.64
N ALA A 2 5.30 42.41 -14.01
CA ALA A 2 4.52 41.62 -13.06
C ALA A 2 5.28 40.33 -12.72
N ILE A 3 5.69 40.20 -11.46
CA ILE A 3 6.24 38.95 -10.90
C ILE A 3 5.05 38.00 -10.74
N ILE A 4 4.90 37.06 -11.68
CA ILE A 4 3.92 35.98 -11.56
C ILE A 4 4.39 35.10 -10.40
N SER A 5 3.79 35.30 -9.23
CA SER A 5 4.02 34.46 -8.06
C SER A 5 3.47 33.06 -8.35
N ALA A 6 4.38 32.10 -8.55
CA ALA A 6 4.02 30.71 -8.73
C ALA A 6 3.30 30.22 -7.46
N SER A 7 2.00 29.95 -7.59
CA SER A 7 1.21 29.33 -6.53
C SER A 7 1.80 27.95 -6.22
N PRO A 8 1.88 27.55 -4.93
CA PRO A 8 2.47 26.27 -4.56
C PRO A 8 1.61 25.14 -5.16
N VAL A 9 2.21 24.38 -6.09
CA VAL A 9 1.59 23.18 -6.66
C VAL A 9 1.30 22.23 -5.49
N LYS A 10 0.03 22.10 -5.11
CA LYS A 10 -0.41 21.14 -4.09
C LYS A 10 0.09 19.77 -4.52
N LYS A 11 1.06 19.21 -3.79
CA LYS A 11 1.57 17.86 -4.04
C LYS A 11 0.38 16.91 -3.94
N ALA A 12 -0.04 16.35 -5.07
CA ALA A 12 -1.12 15.39 -5.10
C ALA A 12 -0.79 14.27 -4.12
N GLN A 13 -1.69 14.01 -3.17
CA GLN A 13 -1.52 12.95 -2.17
C GLN A 13 -1.13 11.64 -2.88
N ASN A 14 -0.16 10.92 -2.31
CA ASN A 14 0.47 9.73 -2.87
C ASN A 14 -0.56 8.65 -3.23
N LYS A 15 -1.18 8.75 -4.41
CA LYS A 15 -2.08 7.71 -4.93
C LYS A 15 -1.25 6.46 -5.15
N HIS A 16 -1.59 5.40 -4.43
CA HIS A 16 -0.98 4.10 -4.67
C HIS A 16 -1.17 3.73 -6.14
N SER A 17 -0.08 3.35 -6.80
CA SER A 17 -0.16 2.89 -8.18
C SER A 17 -1.00 1.62 -8.26
N THR A 18 -1.84 1.51 -9.29
CA THR A 18 -2.61 0.30 -9.54
C THR A 18 -1.71 -0.87 -9.95
N PRO A 19 -2.09 -2.13 -9.65
CA PRO A 19 -1.35 -3.32 -10.11
C PRO A 19 -1.17 -3.35 -11.62
N ARG A 20 -2.21 -2.98 -12.38
CA ARG A 20 -2.16 -2.87 -13.85
C ARG A 20 -1.07 -1.93 -14.35
N LYS A 21 -0.79 -0.84 -13.63
CA LYS A 21 0.31 0.07 -13.98
C LYS A 21 1.67 -0.58 -13.72
N ARG A 22 1.83 -1.28 -12.59
CA ARG A 22 3.06 -2.01 -12.25
C ARG A 22 3.36 -3.13 -13.24
N ASN A 23 2.34 -3.88 -13.67
CA ASN A 23 2.50 -4.96 -14.65
C ASN A 23 2.97 -4.42 -16.00
N ARG A 24 2.43 -3.28 -16.46
CA ARG A 24 2.90 -2.62 -17.69
C ARG A 24 4.34 -2.14 -17.59
N ILE A 25 4.72 -1.58 -16.45
CA ILE A 25 6.10 -1.15 -16.18
C ILE A 25 7.05 -2.35 -16.22
N PHE A 26 6.69 -3.43 -15.53
CA PHE A 26 7.51 -4.64 -15.48
C PHE A 26 7.65 -5.27 -16.86
N ALA A 27 6.55 -5.50 -17.58
CA ALA A 27 6.57 -6.11 -18.91
C ALA A 27 7.43 -5.31 -19.92
N ARG A 28 7.37 -3.97 -19.89
CA ARG A 28 8.21 -3.12 -20.75
C ARG A 28 9.68 -3.17 -20.35
N TYR A 29 9.97 -3.23 -19.06
CA TYR A 29 11.35 -3.33 -18.59
C TYR A 29 11.95 -4.69 -18.94
N GLU A 30 11.18 -5.77 -18.77
CA GLU A 30 11.56 -7.14 -19.14
C GLU A 30 11.80 -7.29 -20.64
N SER A 31 11.07 -6.55 -21.49
CA SER A 31 11.32 -6.49 -22.93
C SER A 31 12.55 -5.64 -23.32
N GLY A 32 13.40 -5.25 -22.36
CA GLY A 32 14.66 -4.55 -22.61
C GLY A 32 14.56 -3.03 -22.75
N VAL A 33 13.40 -2.43 -22.48
CA VAL A 33 13.26 -0.97 -22.53
C VAL A 33 13.94 -0.33 -21.32
N LEU A 34 14.74 0.71 -21.56
CA LEU A 34 15.44 1.44 -20.50
C LEU A 34 14.46 2.04 -19.48
N ALA A 35 14.84 2.01 -18.20
CA ALA A 35 14.02 2.54 -17.11
C ALA A 35 13.62 4.02 -17.31
N SER A 36 14.52 4.81 -17.91
CA SER A 36 14.30 6.22 -18.24
C SER A 36 13.18 6.41 -19.28
N GLU A 37 13.10 5.54 -20.29
CA GLU A 37 12.06 5.58 -21.30
C GLU A 37 10.71 5.10 -20.75
N VAL A 38 10.73 4.03 -19.94
CA VAL A 38 9.52 3.55 -19.27
C VAL A 38 8.95 4.62 -18.34
N ALA A 39 9.81 5.33 -17.61
CA ALA A 39 9.45 6.45 -16.75
C ALA A 39 8.75 7.57 -17.51
N LYS A 40 9.31 7.99 -18.65
CA LYS A 40 8.71 9.01 -19.53
C LYS A 40 7.35 8.57 -20.08
N LYS A 41 7.26 7.34 -20.61
CA LYS A 41 6.02 6.82 -21.21
C LYS A 41 4.89 6.65 -20.20
N GLU A 42 5.19 6.26 -18.96
CA GLU A 42 4.19 6.01 -17.92
C GLU A 42 3.95 7.22 -16.99
N GLY A 43 4.69 8.31 -17.18
CA GLY A 43 4.61 9.52 -16.34
C GLY A 43 4.94 9.23 -14.87
N VAL A 44 6.01 8.47 -14.63
CA VAL A 44 6.48 8.10 -13.28
C VAL A 44 7.98 8.41 -13.14
N SER A 45 8.48 8.48 -11.91
CA SER A 45 9.91 8.64 -11.69
C SER A 45 10.68 7.37 -12.02
N GLU A 46 11.93 7.52 -12.46
CA GLU A 46 12.81 6.38 -12.74
C GLU A 46 13.08 5.54 -11.48
N ALA A 47 13.24 6.21 -10.33
CA ALA A 47 13.35 5.55 -9.02
C ALA A 47 12.13 4.66 -8.72
N TYR A 48 10.93 5.11 -9.11
CA TYR A 48 9.71 4.32 -8.97
C TYR A 48 9.74 3.08 -9.88
N VAL A 49 10.17 3.21 -11.14
CA VAL A 49 10.33 2.07 -12.07
C VAL A 49 11.28 1.03 -11.50
N ARG A 50 12.49 1.43 -11.09
CA ARG A 50 13.48 0.54 -10.47
C ARG A 50 12.93 -0.15 -9.22
N GLY A 51 12.18 0.59 -8.40
CA GLY A 51 11.50 0.03 -7.23
C GLY A 51 10.42 -0.99 -7.57
N VAL A 52 9.64 -0.78 -8.64
CA VAL A 52 8.67 -1.77 -9.14
C VAL A 52 9.40 -3.02 -9.59
N VAL A 53 10.39 -2.90 -10.48
CA VAL A 53 11.17 -4.03 -11.01
C VAL A 53 11.77 -4.87 -9.89
N LYS A 54 12.39 -4.23 -8.89
CA LYS A 54 13.00 -4.93 -7.75
C LYS A 54 11.99 -5.71 -6.91
N ARG A 55 10.76 -5.21 -6.75
CA ARG A 55 9.72 -5.82 -5.90
C ARG A 55 8.83 -6.80 -6.63
N PHE A 56 8.69 -6.66 -7.95
CA PHE A 56 7.76 -7.43 -8.76
C PHE A 56 7.90 -8.96 -8.60
N PRO A 57 9.13 -9.53 -8.55
CA PRO A 57 9.30 -10.98 -8.36
C PRO A 57 8.74 -11.52 -7.03
N TYR A 58 8.53 -10.66 -6.03
CA TYR A 58 7.99 -11.02 -4.71
C TYR A 58 6.50 -10.70 -4.58
N GLN A 59 5.87 -10.18 -5.63
CA GLN A 59 4.47 -9.77 -5.66
C GLN A 59 3.67 -10.67 -6.61
N ASP A 60 2.47 -11.06 -6.19
CA ASP A 60 1.55 -11.77 -7.08
C ASP A 60 0.94 -10.75 -8.05
N TYR A 61 1.42 -10.72 -9.29
CA TYR A 61 0.91 -9.87 -10.37
C TYR A 61 0.87 -8.37 -10.05
N GLY A 62 1.92 -7.87 -9.38
CA GLY A 62 2.03 -6.46 -9.00
C GLY A 62 1.11 -6.05 -7.85
N VAL A 63 0.43 -6.99 -7.20
CA VAL A 63 -0.37 -6.74 -5.99
C VAL A 63 0.56 -6.72 -4.78
N SER A 64 0.51 -5.63 -4.01
CA SER A 64 1.24 -5.57 -2.74
C SER A 64 0.51 -6.44 -1.71
N LYS A 65 1.23 -7.34 -1.03
CA LYS A 65 0.68 -8.05 0.12
C LYS A 65 0.30 -7.05 1.22
N PRO A 66 -0.88 -7.19 1.86
CA PRO A 66 -1.22 -6.36 3.00
C PRO A 66 -0.18 -6.57 4.11
N GLY A 67 0.25 -5.50 4.76
CA GLY A 67 1.14 -5.59 5.91
C GLY A 67 0.47 -6.39 7.04
N ARG A 68 1.26 -7.02 7.91
CA ARG A 68 0.79 -7.90 9.00
C ARG A 68 -0.02 -7.20 10.10
N GLY A 69 -0.43 -5.95 9.88
CA GLY A 69 -1.07 -5.10 10.88
C GLY A 69 -0.17 -4.83 12.08
N ARG A 70 -0.62 -3.96 12.97
CA ARG A 70 -0.01 -3.81 14.30
C ARG A 70 -0.56 -4.91 15.20
N LEU A 71 0.29 -5.57 15.96
CA LEU A 71 -0.14 -6.51 17.01
C LEU A 71 -1.12 -5.81 17.96
N THR A 72 -2.26 -6.44 18.22
CA THR A 72 -3.26 -5.92 19.15
C THR A 72 -2.81 -6.15 20.58
N LYS A 73 -3.12 -5.22 21.49
CA LYS A 73 -2.79 -5.34 22.93
C LYS A 73 -3.44 -6.56 23.59
N LEU A 74 -4.54 -7.05 23.02
CA LEU A 74 -5.29 -8.21 23.49
C LEU A 74 -5.12 -9.34 22.51
N ASP A 75 -4.71 -10.50 23.02
CA ASP A 75 -4.75 -11.75 22.28
C ASP A 75 -6.20 -12.26 22.15
N ASP A 76 -6.46 -13.11 21.16
CA ASP A 76 -7.78 -13.70 20.94
C ASP A 76 -8.19 -14.62 22.11
N ARG A 77 -7.22 -15.16 22.85
CA ARG A 77 -7.49 -15.86 24.12
C ARG A 77 -8.05 -14.91 25.18
N ASP A 78 -7.47 -13.73 25.33
CA ASP A 78 -7.90 -12.74 26.31
C ASP A 78 -9.26 -12.17 25.96
N LYS A 79 -9.49 -11.85 24.68
CA LYS A 79 -10.82 -11.44 24.19
C LYS A 79 -11.88 -12.48 24.53
N ARG A 80 -11.59 -13.77 24.30
CA ARG A 80 -12.52 -14.87 24.65
C ARG A 80 -12.76 -14.97 26.16
N ARG A 81 -11.72 -14.80 26.98
CA ARG A 81 -11.85 -14.84 28.44
C ARG A 81 -12.73 -13.69 28.96
N ILE A 82 -12.52 -12.47 28.46
CA ILE A 82 -13.33 -11.28 28.80
C ILE A 82 -14.79 -11.46 28.39
N LEU A 83 -15.04 -11.99 27.19
CA LEU A 83 -16.42 -12.22 26.71
C LEU A 83 -17.14 -13.27 27.56
N ARG A 84 -16.47 -14.37 27.92
CA ARG A 84 -17.06 -15.42 28.76
C ARG A 84 -17.36 -14.92 30.17
N SER A 85 -16.40 -14.24 30.82
CA SER A 85 -16.63 -13.70 32.17
C SER A 85 -17.81 -12.74 32.20
N ARG A 86 -17.96 -11.89 31.17
CA ARG A 86 -19.10 -10.97 31.03
C ARG A 86 -20.44 -11.71 30.92
N ILE A 87 -20.53 -12.77 30.13
CA ILE A 87 -21.77 -13.57 29.97
C ILE A 87 -22.15 -14.23 31.31
N THR A 88 -21.18 -14.78 32.04
CA THR A 88 -21.43 -15.40 33.34
C THR A 88 -21.93 -14.38 34.35
N LEU A 89 -21.32 -13.19 34.38
CA LEU A 89 -21.73 -12.09 35.25
C LEU A 89 -23.16 -11.62 34.95
N LEU A 90 -23.51 -11.47 33.67
CA LEU A 90 -24.86 -11.08 33.26
C LEU A 90 -25.91 -12.15 33.58
N ARG A 91 -25.55 -13.44 33.52
CA ARG A 91 -26.44 -14.53 33.92
C ARG A 91 -26.67 -14.52 35.43
N TYR A 92 -25.61 -14.31 36.22
CA TYR A 92 -25.70 -14.23 37.67
C TYR A 92 -26.57 -13.04 38.14
N LEU A 93 -26.43 -11.88 37.50
CA LEU A 93 -27.23 -10.68 37.83
C LEU A 93 -28.70 -10.74 37.38
N ARG A 94 -29.07 -11.72 36.55
CA ARG A 94 -30.45 -11.97 36.09
C ARG A 94 -31.12 -13.14 36.82
N SER A 95 -30.39 -13.84 37.67
CA SER A 95 -30.88 -14.91 38.54
C SER A 95 -31.30 -14.32 39.87
#